data_AF-A0A2V9Z600-F1
#
_entry.id   AF-A0A2V9Z600-F1
#
_cell.length_a   1.000
_cell.length_b   1.000
_cell.length_c   1.000
_cell.angle_alpha   90.00
_cell.angle_beta   90.00
_cell.angle_gamma   90.00
#
_symmetry.space_group_name_H-M   'P 1'
#
loop_
_entity.id
_entity.type
_entity.pdbx_description
1 polymer ?
#
loop_
_entity_poly.entity_id
_entity_poly.type
_entity_poly.pdbx_seq_one_letter_code
_entity_poly.pdbx_strand_id
1 'polypeptide(L)'
;MTLSVENRAEKVATFRFIHVFLMETLARWVPMTPEMEVKVILGRHIWDLAQQADALGKRTYELRAPLQFSLRPLDRYARFLEEFARTTATSEKIHGFYEVMLPALAVRYRAYLDQTDRLLDEPTVRIVERILGDFTRMESESQRLLDELPELRPVDQTWLAGLRKLEAAETDIVASRPATAVA
;
A
#
# COMPACT_ATOMS: atom_id res chain seq x y z
N MET A 1 -20.69 3.66 -13.99
CA MET A 1 -21.43 2.67 -13.18
C MET A 1 -20.84 2.69 -11.79
N THR A 2 -21.65 2.92 -10.76
CA THR A 2 -21.21 2.95 -9.36
C THR A 2 -20.92 1.54 -8.86
N LEU A 3 -19.87 1.38 -8.07
CA LEU A 3 -19.51 0.10 -7.44
C LEU A 3 -20.62 -0.43 -6.52
N SER A 4 -20.92 -1.73 -6.60
CA SER A 4 -21.81 -2.40 -5.65
C SER A 4 -21.21 -2.40 -4.23
N VAL A 5 -22.01 -2.72 -3.21
CA VAL A 5 -21.50 -2.86 -1.82
C VAL A 5 -20.44 -3.96 -1.75
N GLU A 6 -20.67 -5.08 -2.44
CA GLU A 6 -19.75 -6.22 -2.50
C GLU A 6 -18.42 -5.84 -3.16
N ASN A 7 -18.47 -5.20 -4.35
CA ASN A 7 -17.26 -4.75 -5.05
C ASN A 7 -16.45 -3.76 -4.21
N ARG A 8 -17.13 -2.90 -3.43
CA ARG A 8 -16.46 -1.99 -2.49
C ARG A 8 -15.79 -2.76 -1.35
N ALA A 9 -16.48 -3.73 -0.76
CA ALA A 9 -15.94 -4.55 0.32
C ALA A 9 -14.67 -5.30 -0.11
N GLU A 10 -14.68 -5.88 -1.31
CA GLU A 10 -13.53 -6.60 -1.87
C GLU A 10 -12.35 -5.67 -2.15
N LYS A 11 -12.59 -4.52 -2.80
CA LYS A 11 -11.55 -3.49 -3.02
C LYS A 11 -10.93 -3.01 -1.71
N VAL A 12 -11.75 -2.66 -0.71
CA VAL A 12 -11.28 -2.20 0.61
C VAL A 12 -10.52 -3.31 1.33
N ALA A 13 -10.96 -4.57 1.24
CA ALA A 13 -10.28 -5.71 1.84
C ALA A 13 -8.92 -6.01 1.19
N THR A 14 -8.81 -5.84 -0.13
CA THR A 14 -7.52 -5.96 -0.84
C THR A 14 -6.58 -4.84 -0.49
N PHE A 15 -7.07 -3.60 -0.39
CA PHE A 15 -6.27 -2.48 0.10
C PHE A 15 -5.77 -2.72 1.53
N ARG A 16 -6.63 -3.23 2.42
CA ARG A 16 -6.21 -3.60 3.78
C ARG A 16 -5.08 -4.64 3.75
N PHE A 17 -5.23 -5.69 2.94
CA PHE A 17 -4.20 -6.72 2.80
C PHE A 17 -2.84 -6.09 2.45
N ILE A 18 -2.83 -5.19 1.47
CA ILE A 18 -1.61 -4.50 1.03
C ILE A 18 -1.01 -3.67 2.17
N HIS A 19 -1.83 -2.91 2.90
CA HIS A 19 -1.34 -2.11 4.04
C HIS A 19 -0.72 -2.97 5.15
N VAL A 20 -1.34 -4.09 5.51
CA VAL A 20 -0.76 -5.04 6.47
C VAL A 20 0.57 -5.59 5.95
N PHE A 21 0.61 -6.01 4.67
CA PHE A 21 1.82 -6.51 4.05
C PHE A 21 2.97 -5.48 4.06
N LEU A 22 2.67 -4.23 3.73
CA LEU A 22 3.66 -3.15 3.74
C LEU A 22 4.14 -2.84 5.14
N MET A 23 3.23 -2.77 6.12
CA MET A 23 3.56 -2.59 7.53
C MET A 23 4.54 -3.65 8.02
N GLU A 24 4.24 -4.93 7.77
CA GLU A 24 5.10 -6.06 8.14
C GLU A 24 6.43 -6.07 7.39
N THR A 25 6.43 -5.68 6.11
CA THR A 25 7.64 -5.59 5.29
C THR A 25 8.59 -4.52 5.83
N LEU A 26 8.08 -3.32 6.10
CA LEU A 26 8.88 -2.26 6.70
C LEU A 26 9.41 -2.69 8.08
N ALA A 27 8.57 -3.31 8.91
CA ALA A 27 8.98 -3.83 10.22
C ALA A 27 10.10 -4.88 10.12
N ARG A 28 10.06 -5.75 9.11
CA ARG A 28 11.12 -6.73 8.83
C ARG A 28 12.43 -6.08 8.40
N TRP A 29 12.36 -4.95 7.69
CA TRP A 29 13.54 -4.22 7.25
C TRP A 29 14.25 -3.47 8.37
N VAL A 30 13.52 -2.93 9.36
CA VAL A 30 14.07 -2.15 10.49
C VAL A 30 15.31 -2.79 11.14
N PRO A 31 15.32 -4.06 11.57
CA PRO A 31 16.50 -4.66 12.21
C PRO A 31 17.70 -4.86 11.26
N MET A 32 17.46 -4.95 9.94
CA MET A 32 18.49 -5.21 8.94
C MET A 32 19.06 -3.93 8.31
N THR A 33 18.46 -2.77 8.59
CA THR A 33 18.92 -1.48 8.09
C THR A 33 19.96 -0.90 9.07
N PRO A 34 21.17 -0.52 8.64
CA PRO A 34 22.17 0.02 9.55
C PRO A 34 21.91 1.48 9.98
N GLU A 35 21.38 2.31 9.09
CA GLU A 35 21.18 3.75 9.29
C GLU A 35 20.06 4.02 10.31
N MET A 36 20.36 4.81 11.34
CA MET A 36 19.42 5.05 12.45
C MET A 36 18.26 5.95 12.01
N GLU A 37 18.55 6.97 11.22
CA GLU A 37 17.61 7.91 10.61
C GLU A 37 16.58 7.15 9.77
N VAL A 38 17.03 6.15 9.02
CA VAL A 38 16.15 5.27 8.24
C VAL A 38 15.24 4.44 9.15
N LYS A 39 15.75 3.90 10.28
CA LYS A 39 14.90 3.16 11.23
C LYS A 39 13.80 4.04 11.81
N VAL A 40 14.12 5.29 12.13
CA VAL A 40 13.18 6.24 12.73
C VAL A 40 12.03 6.54 11.76
N ILE A 41 12.33 6.86 10.50
CA ILE A 41 11.29 7.12 9.50
C ILE A 41 10.47 5.86 9.20
N LEU A 42 11.12 4.69 9.05
CA LEU A 42 10.41 3.42 8.87
C LEU A 42 9.49 3.12 10.04
N GLY A 43 9.94 3.33 11.29
CA GLY A 43 9.13 3.15 12.50
C GLY A 43 7.86 3.99 12.50
N ARG A 44 7.97 5.26 12.09
CA ARG A 44 6.82 6.16 11.95
C ARG A 44 5.85 5.65 10.88
N HIS A 45 6.37 5.22 9.74
CA HIS A 45 5.55 4.79 8.60
C HIS A 45 4.91 3.41 8.82
N ILE A 46 5.54 2.54 9.61
CA ILE A 46 4.91 1.30 10.10
C ILE A 46 3.64 1.64 10.88
N TRP A 47 3.70 2.61 11.79
CA TRP A 47 2.52 3.06 12.53
C TRP A 47 1.46 3.62 11.60
N ASP A 48 1.83 4.48 10.65
CA ASP A 48 0.90 5.04 9.67
C ASP A 48 0.17 3.93 8.89
N LEU A 49 0.90 2.97 8.33
CA LEU A 49 0.34 1.82 7.61
C LEU A 49 -0.57 0.97 8.51
N ALA A 50 -0.23 0.78 9.79
CA ALA A 50 -1.07 0.07 10.76
C ALA A 50 -2.41 0.77 10.96
N GLN A 51 -2.39 2.10 11.15
CA GLN A 51 -3.60 2.90 11.34
C GLN A 51 -4.49 2.92 10.08
N GLN A 52 -3.86 2.88 8.90
CA GLN A 52 -4.56 2.80 7.62
C GLN A 52 -5.19 1.42 7.42
N ALA A 53 -4.47 0.33 7.74
CA ALA A 53 -5.00 -1.03 7.73
C ALA A 53 -6.19 -1.20 8.68
N ASP A 54 -6.10 -0.67 9.90
CA ASP A 54 -7.19 -0.73 10.89
C ASP A 54 -8.43 0.01 10.40
N ALA A 55 -8.27 1.22 9.85
CA ALA A 55 -9.38 1.99 9.30
C ALA A 55 -10.08 1.26 8.14
N LEU A 56 -9.31 0.69 7.22
CA LEU A 56 -9.85 -0.12 6.12
C LEU A 56 -10.56 -1.38 6.65
N GLY A 57 -10.01 -2.04 7.67
CA GLY A 57 -10.61 -3.25 8.26
C GLY A 57 -11.87 -3.01 9.09
N LYS A 58 -12.03 -1.83 9.69
CA LYS A 58 -13.31 -1.40 10.23
C LYS A 58 -14.30 -1.14 9.10
N ARG A 59 -13.85 -0.52 8.01
CA ARG A 59 -14.71 -0.24 6.85
C ARG A 59 -15.21 -1.50 6.15
N THR A 60 -14.42 -2.58 6.09
CA THR A 60 -14.92 -3.85 5.53
C THR A 60 -16.15 -4.36 6.28
N TYR A 61 -16.20 -4.21 7.60
CA TYR A 61 -17.36 -4.61 8.40
C TYR A 61 -18.62 -3.83 8.04
N GLU A 62 -18.50 -2.51 7.92
CA GLU A 62 -19.60 -1.62 7.51
C GLU A 62 -20.11 -1.93 6.09
N LEU A 63 -19.25 -2.51 5.25
CA LEU A 63 -19.56 -3.01 3.90
C LEU A 63 -20.03 -4.47 3.88
N ARG A 64 -20.45 -5.02 5.04
CA ARG A 64 -21.00 -6.38 5.20
C ARG A 64 -20.02 -7.52 4.94
N ALA A 65 -18.71 -7.27 5.07
CA ALA A 65 -17.70 -8.32 5.20
C ALA A 65 -17.39 -8.58 6.69
N PRO A 66 -16.66 -9.66 7.04
CA PRO A 66 -16.18 -9.84 8.41
C PRO A 66 -15.32 -8.65 8.88
N LEU A 67 -15.30 -8.43 10.20
CA LEU A 67 -14.48 -7.39 10.81
C LEU A 67 -12.99 -7.66 10.55
N GLN A 68 -12.23 -6.63 10.16
CA GLN A 68 -10.81 -6.73 9.83
C GLN A 68 -10.51 -7.70 8.67
N PHE A 69 -11.48 -7.92 7.78
CA PHE A 69 -11.32 -8.83 6.65
C PHE A 69 -10.25 -8.32 5.66
N SER A 70 -9.42 -9.24 5.19
CA SER A 70 -8.44 -8.97 4.13
C SER A 70 -8.57 -9.98 3.02
N LEU A 71 -8.37 -9.48 1.80
CA LEU A 71 -8.46 -10.26 0.59
C LEU A 71 -7.11 -10.19 -0.11
N ARG A 72 -6.43 -11.34 -0.22
CA ARG A 72 -5.15 -11.41 -0.94
C ARG A 72 -5.37 -10.93 -2.39
N PRO A 73 -4.51 -10.02 -2.91
CA PRO A 73 -4.61 -9.57 -4.29
C PRO A 73 -4.34 -10.72 -5.27
N LEU A 74 -4.64 -10.49 -6.55
CA LEU A 74 -4.33 -11.43 -7.62
C LEU A 74 -2.86 -11.86 -7.60
N ASP A 75 -2.59 -13.11 -8.01
CA ASP A 75 -1.26 -13.73 -7.91
C ASP A 75 -0.15 -12.95 -8.63
N ARG A 76 -0.48 -12.23 -9.70
CA ARG A 76 0.48 -11.36 -10.39
C ARG A 76 0.93 -10.21 -9.49
N TYR A 77 0.00 -9.51 -8.86
CA TYR A 77 0.32 -8.44 -7.93
C TYR A 77 0.95 -8.96 -6.63
N ALA A 78 0.52 -10.13 -6.14
CA ALA A 78 1.16 -10.77 -4.98
C ALA A 78 2.64 -11.10 -5.23
N ARG A 79 3.00 -11.57 -6.44
CA ARG A 79 4.41 -11.78 -6.82
C ARG A 79 5.22 -10.49 -6.83
N PHE A 80 4.63 -9.39 -7.29
CA PHE A 80 5.27 -8.07 -7.20
C PHE A 80 5.54 -7.69 -5.74
N LEU A 81 4.56 -7.84 -4.84
CA LEU A 81 4.73 -7.58 -3.41
C LEU A 81 5.84 -8.44 -2.79
N GLU A 82 5.87 -9.73 -3.12
CA GLU A 82 6.91 -10.67 -2.66
C GLU A 82 8.31 -10.28 -3.14
N GLU A 83 8.44 -9.86 -4.41
CA GLU A 83 9.72 -9.40 -4.97
C GLU A 83 10.17 -8.09 -4.30
N PHE A 84 9.25 -7.13 -4.15
CA PHE A 84 9.50 -5.89 -3.41
C PHE A 84 10.01 -6.17 -1.98
N ALA A 85 9.39 -7.10 -1.26
CA ALA A 85 9.74 -7.40 0.12
C ALA A 85 11.11 -8.09 0.31
N ARG A 86 11.69 -8.65 -0.76
CA ARG A 86 13.02 -9.29 -0.74
C ARG A 86 14.18 -8.30 -0.81
N THR A 87 13.89 -7.02 -1.01
CA THR A 87 14.90 -5.96 -1.07
C THR A 87 15.77 -5.93 0.18
N THR A 88 17.10 -5.87 0.00
CA THR A 88 18.07 -5.92 1.11
C THR A 88 18.83 -4.62 1.30
N ALA A 89 19.29 -3.99 0.21
CA ALA A 89 20.04 -2.74 0.26
C ALA A 89 19.17 -1.58 0.77
N THR A 90 19.72 -0.71 1.63
CA THR A 90 18.97 0.42 2.18
C THR A 90 18.46 1.35 1.09
N SER A 91 19.30 1.72 0.12
CA SER A 91 18.89 2.60 -0.98
C SER A 91 17.71 2.01 -1.77
N GLU A 92 17.79 0.73 -2.14
CA GLU A 92 16.71 0.04 -2.84
C GLU A 92 15.41 0.00 -2.02
N LYS A 93 15.48 -0.22 -0.68
CA LYS A 93 14.29 -0.16 0.20
C LYS A 93 13.61 1.20 0.13
N ILE A 94 14.39 2.28 0.22
CA ILE A 94 13.90 3.67 0.16
C ILE A 94 13.29 3.94 -1.22
N HIS A 95 14.05 3.80 -2.29
CA HIS A 95 13.58 4.10 -3.64
C HIS A 95 12.41 3.20 -4.05
N GLY A 96 12.47 1.90 -3.76
CA GLY A 96 11.39 0.97 -4.06
C GLY A 96 10.09 1.30 -3.32
N PHE A 97 10.16 1.68 -2.05
CA PHE A 97 8.96 1.99 -1.28
C PHE A 97 8.37 3.35 -1.66
N TYR A 98 9.18 4.41 -1.64
CA TYR A 98 8.70 5.78 -1.81
C TYR A 98 8.55 6.22 -3.27
N GLU A 99 9.27 5.63 -4.23
CA GLU A 99 9.19 6.03 -5.64
C GLU A 99 8.50 5.00 -6.55
N VAL A 100 8.15 3.83 -6.02
CA VAL A 100 7.42 2.80 -6.77
C VAL A 100 6.16 2.41 -6.03
N MET A 101 6.28 1.78 -4.87
CA MET A 101 5.14 1.17 -4.16
C MET A 101 4.07 2.20 -3.73
N LEU A 102 4.47 3.29 -3.06
CA LEU A 102 3.53 4.33 -2.61
C LEU A 102 2.83 5.06 -3.78
N PRO A 103 3.55 5.60 -4.79
CA PRO A 103 2.92 6.25 -5.94
C PRO A 103 2.00 5.32 -6.72
N ALA A 104 2.40 4.05 -6.91
CA ALA A 104 1.58 3.04 -7.55
C ALA A 104 0.27 2.79 -6.80
N LEU A 105 0.35 2.60 -5.48
CA LEU A 105 -0.84 2.41 -4.65
C LEU A 105 -1.72 3.65 -4.63
N ALA A 106 -1.13 4.85 -4.64
CA ALA A 106 -1.87 6.11 -4.77
C ALA A 106 -2.67 6.17 -6.08
N VAL A 107 -2.12 5.70 -7.21
CA VAL A 107 -2.85 5.60 -8.48
C VAL A 107 -4.12 4.76 -8.32
N ARG A 108 -4.04 3.64 -7.61
CA ARG A 108 -5.16 2.72 -7.38
C ARG A 108 -6.22 3.32 -6.47
N TYR A 109 -5.80 4.08 -5.46
CA TYR A 109 -6.72 4.83 -4.61
C TYR A 109 -7.46 5.93 -5.36
N ARG A 110 -6.79 6.69 -6.22
CA ARG A 110 -7.45 7.69 -7.07
C ARG A 110 -8.43 7.03 -8.03
N ALA A 111 -8.04 5.93 -8.67
CA ALA A 111 -8.95 5.16 -9.52
C ALA A 111 -10.18 4.64 -8.77
N TYR A 112 -10.05 4.29 -7.48
CA TYR A 112 -11.19 3.95 -6.63
C TYR A 112 -12.12 5.15 -6.43
N LEU A 113 -11.57 6.33 -6.12
CA LEU A 113 -12.35 7.56 -5.96
C LEU A 113 -13.10 7.96 -7.22
N ASP A 114 -12.53 7.69 -8.40
CA ASP A 114 -13.16 7.95 -9.70
C ASP A 114 -14.33 6.99 -10.02
N GLN A 115 -14.33 5.79 -9.41
CA GLN A 115 -15.33 4.75 -9.66
C GLN A 115 -16.46 4.70 -8.61
N THR A 116 -16.19 5.15 -7.39
CA THR A 116 -17.16 5.12 -6.29
C THR A 116 -18.09 6.32 -6.31
N ASP A 117 -19.30 6.18 -5.78
CA ASP A 117 -20.20 7.30 -5.57
C ASP A 117 -19.83 7.97 -4.25
N ARG A 118 -19.43 9.25 -4.33
CA ARG A 118 -18.90 9.98 -3.19
C ARG A 118 -19.93 10.24 -2.09
N LEU A 119 -21.22 10.24 -2.41
CA LEU A 119 -22.31 10.41 -1.44
C LEU A 119 -22.65 9.08 -0.78
N LEU A 120 -22.80 8.01 -1.58
CA LEU A 120 -23.18 6.68 -1.07
C LEU A 120 -22.03 5.92 -0.39
N ASP A 121 -20.79 6.37 -0.60
CA ASP A 121 -19.59 5.75 -0.07
C ASP A 121 -18.64 6.75 0.61
N GLU A 122 -19.21 7.87 1.09
CA GLU A 122 -18.47 8.95 1.76
C GLU A 122 -17.51 8.45 2.85
N PRO A 123 -17.84 7.46 3.71
CA PRO A 123 -16.90 6.95 4.71
C PRO A 123 -15.62 6.39 4.08
N THR A 124 -15.73 5.64 2.98
CA THR A 124 -14.54 5.11 2.29
C THR A 124 -13.75 6.23 1.63
N VAL A 125 -14.43 7.20 1.01
CA VAL A 125 -13.79 8.37 0.40
C VAL A 125 -12.90 9.10 1.40
N ARG A 126 -13.43 9.40 2.60
CA ARG A 126 -12.67 10.09 3.66
C ARG A 126 -11.45 9.29 4.13
N ILE A 127 -11.57 7.97 4.23
CA ILE A 127 -10.44 7.09 4.59
C ILE A 127 -9.36 7.16 3.50
N VAL A 128 -9.76 7.05 2.22
CA VAL A 128 -8.84 7.09 1.09
C VAL A 128 -8.13 8.43 0.97
N GLU A 129 -8.84 9.54 1.12
CA GLU A 129 -8.24 10.89 1.05
C GLU A 129 -7.21 11.10 2.17
N ARG A 130 -7.48 10.60 3.38
CA ARG A 130 -6.50 10.62 4.47
C ARG A 130 -5.26 9.80 4.14
N ILE A 131 -5.43 8.59 3.60
CA ILE A 131 -4.32 7.72 3.16
C ILE A 131 -3.47 8.43 2.10
N LEU A 132 -4.09 9.08 1.11
CA LEU A 132 -3.37 9.82 0.07
C LEU A 132 -2.58 11.01 0.64
N GLY A 133 -3.16 11.71 1.64
CA GLY A 133 -2.45 12.76 2.37
C GLY A 133 -1.24 12.23 3.13
N ASP A 134 -1.37 11.07 3.79
CA ASP A 134 -0.26 10.40 4.45
C ASP A 134 0.83 10.00 3.46
N PHE A 135 0.47 9.43 2.31
CA PHE A 135 1.45 9.04 1.27
C PHE A 135 2.26 10.23 0.78
N THR A 136 1.61 11.35 0.50
CA THR A 136 2.28 12.60 0.09
C THR A 136 3.27 13.06 1.17
N ARG A 137 2.88 12.96 2.46
CA ARG A 137 3.77 13.29 3.58
C ARG A 137 4.96 12.32 3.65
N MET A 138 4.71 11.01 3.52
CA MET A 138 5.75 9.97 3.58
C MET A 138 6.79 10.16 2.47
N GLU A 139 6.35 10.45 1.25
CA GLU A 139 7.22 10.78 0.11
C GLU A 139 8.09 12.03 0.42
N SER A 140 7.47 13.10 0.94
CA SER A 140 8.21 14.31 1.34
C SER A 140 9.23 14.05 2.46
N GLU A 141 8.89 13.20 3.43
CA GLU A 141 9.80 12.78 4.50
C GLU A 141 10.98 11.96 3.95
N SER A 142 10.73 11.09 2.97
CA SER A 142 11.81 10.37 2.28
C SER A 142 12.74 11.29 1.51
N GLN A 143 12.24 12.34 0.85
CA GLN A 143 13.10 13.27 0.13
C GLN A 143 14.04 14.01 1.09
N ARG A 144 13.53 14.46 2.26
CA ARG A 144 14.37 15.05 3.31
C ARG A 144 15.42 14.07 3.83
N LEU A 145 15.06 12.80 4.02
CA LEU A 145 16.02 11.77 4.40
C LEU A 145 17.16 11.62 3.38
N LEU A 146 16.85 11.66 2.08
CA LEU A 146 17.84 11.60 1.00
C LEU A 146 18.66 12.89 0.86
N ASP A 147 18.15 14.04 1.32
CA ASP A 147 18.94 15.27 1.47
C ASP A 147 19.94 15.15 2.63
N GLU A 148 19.54 14.50 3.74
CA GLU A 148 20.39 14.26 4.91
C GLU A 148 21.43 13.15 4.70
N LEU A 149 21.07 12.10 3.96
CA LEU A 149 21.90 10.92 3.66
C LEU A 149 22.09 10.76 2.13
N PRO A 150 22.91 11.62 1.49
CA PRO A 150 23.08 11.61 0.04
C PRO A 150 23.68 10.32 -0.51
N GLU A 151 24.40 9.54 0.30
CA GLU A 151 24.92 8.22 -0.03
C GLU A 151 23.84 7.17 -0.30
N LEU A 152 22.60 7.41 0.13
CA LEU A 152 21.45 6.54 -0.15
C LEU A 152 20.76 6.85 -1.48
N ARG A 153 21.12 7.94 -2.17
CA ARG A 153 20.53 8.33 -3.46
C ARG A 153 20.88 7.43 -4.64
N PRO A 154 22.10 6.87 -4.73
CA PRO A 154 22.41 5.93 -5.80
C PRO A 154 21.59 4.65 -5.63
N VAL A 155 20.81 4.33 -6.65
CA VAL A 155 20.07 3.07 -6.77
C VAL A 155 20.29 2.50 -8.16
N ASP A 156 20.32 1.16 -8.27
CA ASP A 156 20.34 0.50 -9.56
C ASP A 156 19.06 0.87 -10.33
N GLN A 157 19.23 1.69 -11.37
CA GLN A 157 18.15 2.16 -12.22
C GLN A 157 17.51 1.02 -13.02
N THR A 158 18.26 -0.04 -13.30
CA THR A 158 17.75 -1.24 -13.99
C THR A 158 16.79 -1.99 -13.08
N TRP A 159 17.19 -2.21 -11.83
CA TRP A 159 16.34 -2.82 -10.81
C TRP A 159 15.06 -1.98 -10.58
N LEU A 160 15.20 -0.67 -10.40
CA LEU A 160 14.07 0.22 -10.14
C LEU A 160 13.07 0.24 -11.31
N ALA A 161 13.56 0.27 -12.55
CA ALA A 161 12.73 0.16 -13.76
C ALA A 161 12.05 -1.22 -13.86
N GLY A 162 12.76 -2.29 -13.50
CA GLY A 162 12.20 -3.64 -13.42
C GLY A 162 11.05 -3.75 -12.42
N LEU A 163 11.22 -3.15 -11.24
CA LEU A 163 10.20 -3.12 -10.20
C LEU A 163 8.95 -2.36 -10.65
N ARG A 164 9.10 -1.19 -11.29
CA ARG A 164 7.99 -0.44 -11.89
C ARG A 164 7.25 -1.25 -12.95
N LYS A 165 7.99 -2.00 -13.79
CA LYS A 165 7.39 -2.86 -14.81
C LYS A 165 6.58 -4.01 -14.20
N LEU A 166 7.09 -4.63 -13.12
CA LEU A 166 6.37 -5.69 -12.41
C LEU A 166 5.09 -5.17 -11.76
N GLU A 167 5.16 -3.99 -11.13
CA GLU A 167 3.99 -3.32 -10.54
C GLU A 167 2.93 -3.02 -11.60
N ALA A 168 3.33 -2.40 -12.71
CA ALA A 168 2.43 -1.98 -13.78
C ALA A 168 1.84 -3.14 -14.60
N ALA A 169 2.35 -4.37 -14.44
CA ALA A 169 1.90 -5.54 -15.18
C ALA A 169 0.50 -6.02 -14.78
N GLU A 170 -0.04 -5.55 -13.65
CA GLU A 170 -1.39 -5.89 -13.19
C GLU A 170 -2.18 -4.62 -12.84
N THR A 171 -3.14 -4.25 -13.70
CA THR A 171 -3.94 -3.04 -13.48
C THR A 171 -5.10 -3.29 -12.52
N ASP A 172 -5.68 -4.50 -12.50
CA ASP A 172 -6.71 -4.87 -11.53
C ASP A 172 -6.14 -5.85 -10.51
N ILE A 173 -6.14 -5.47 -9.24
CA ILE A 173 -5.49 -6.24 -8.18
C ILE A 173 -6.50 -7.06 -7.36
N VAL A 174 -7.80 -6.86 -7.58
CA VAL A 174 -8.84 -7.41 -6.72
C VAL A 174 -9.31 -8.74 -7.26
N ALA A 175 -9.06 -9.80 -6.48
CA ALA A 175 -9.74 -11.07 -6.69
C ALA A 175 -11.21 -10.93 -6.25
N SER A 176 -12.15 -11.57 -6.96
CA SER A 176 -13.51 -11.72 -6.47
C SER A 176 -13.59 -12.85 -5.43
N ARG A 177 -14.42 -12.71 -4.41
CA ARG A 177 -14.79 -13.84 -3.55
C ARG A 177 -15.48 -14.90 -4.41
N PRO A 178 -15.19 -16.21 -4.20
CA PRO A 178 -16.10 -17.23 -4.70
C PRO A 178 -17.47 -16.99 -4.06
N ALA A 179 -18.52 -17.07 -4.87
CA ALA A 179 -19.90 -16.86 -4.43
C ALA A 179 -20.38 -18.00 -3.52
N THR A 180 -19.80 -18.16 -2.34
CA THR A 180 -20.29 -19.06 -1.27
C THR A 180 -19.51 -18.86 0.02
N ALA A 181 -20.12 -18.16 0.98
CA ALA A 181 -20.17 -18.51 2.40
C ALA A 181 -20.94 -17.40 3.14
N VAL A 182 -22.22 -17.26 2.82
CA VAL A 182 -23.18 -16.73 3.80
C VAL A 182 -23.57 -17.95 4.63
N ALA A 183 -22.98 -18.05 5.82
CA ALA A 183 -23.46 -18.89 6.91
C ALA A 183 -23.64 -17.98 8.12
#